data_AF-A0A8T2K9N7-F1
#
_entry.id   AF-A0A8T2K9N7-F1
#
_cell.length_a   1.000
_cell.length_b   1.000
_cell.length_c   1.000
_cell.angle_alpha   90.00
_cell.angle_beta   90.00
_cell.angle_gamma   90.00
#
_symmetry.space_group_name_H-M   'P 1'
#
loop_
_entity.id
_entity.type
_entity.pdbx_description
1 polymer ?
#
loop_
_entity_poly.entity_id
_entity_poly.type
_entity_poly.pdbx_seq_one_letter_code
_entity_poly.pdbx_strand_id
1 'polypeptide(L)'
;MVPFWGFLSAVILSSCVSSWPISDKPIDPPTLGSQLHQLGLKFGWRNFSCSTCKIIFTTLDISLNVDSSQEMVASLVEKACMKLRLAESNVCHQTIQLFKHDVITAWVLSVLRPSEICGLILGKDCGVWDIGSDWNISLPSKPKPPVIPPVPPPPGSPVSRVLFLTDLHWDSEYLPGSPVNCEEPLCCRKPPFQNGLIKDKKKGPFDRVYWTGDIPAHNVWQQTRADQLNALKTITDLFRKYLGTVPVYPAVGNHESTPVNSFPPPSVHGNESSDWLYHEMSQQWQDWLPPSALETLRTGGFYTVQIGPKLRLVSLNMNFCALENFWLLINYTDPAGQLKWLVDILQEAENQGDKVHIIGHIPPGLCLKSWSWNYYRIVNRYESTITGQFFGHTHVDEFEIFYDEETLTRPVSVAFVSPSVTTFINLNPGFRVYQIDGDYPESSHMVLDHEKHILNLTEANTKALEDPQ
;
A
#
# COMPACT_ATOMS: atom_id res chain seq x y z
N MET A 1 3.06 -7.75 11.19
CA MET A 1 4.04 -6.82 11.79
C MET A 1 3.45 -5.45 12.18
N VAL A 2 2.23 -5.09 11.75
CA VAL A 2 1.42 -3.98 12.31
C VAL A 2 1.18 -4.02 13.84
N PRO A 3 1.12 -5.19 14.53
CA PRO A 3 0.97 -5.19 15.98
C PRO A 3 2.24 -4.75 16.73
N PHE A 4 3.41 -4.69 16.08
CA PHE A 4 4.69 -4.37 16.71
C PHE A 4 4.76 -2.90 17.16
N TRP A 5 4.23 -1.98 16.35
CA TRP A 5 4.19 -0.54 16.67
C TRP A 5 2.98 -0.15 17.51
N GLY A 6 1.84 -0.83 17.35
CA GLY A 6 0.69 -0.69 18.25
C GLY A 6 1.01 -1.10 19.69
N PHE A 7 1.90 -2.09 19.89
CA PHE A 7 2.40 -2.48 21.20
C PHE A 7 3.35 -1.43 21.80
N LEU A 8 4.08 -0.68 20.96
CA LEU A 8 4.97 0.39 21.41
C LEU A 8 4.21 1.60 21.99
N SER A 9 3.02 1.88 21.48
CA SER A 9 2.09 2.87 22.04
C SER A 9 1.74 2.55 23.50
N ALA A 10 1.64 1.26 23.85
CA ALA A 10 1.41 0.81 25.22
C ALA A 10 2.71 0.80 26.05
N VAL A 11 3.86 0.47 25.44
CA VAL A 11 5.13 0.31 26.17
C VAL A 11 5.77 1.66 26.53
N ILE A 12 5.76 2.67 25.65
CA ILE A 12 6.34 4.01 25.93
C ILE A 12 5.57 4.75 27.03
N LEU A 13 4.25 4.55 27.12
CA LEU A 13 3.44 5.07 28.23
C LEU A 13 3.67 4.29 29.55
N SER A 14 4.15 3.05 29.49
CA SER A 14 4.32 2.18 30.66
C SER A 14 5.72 2.23 31.30
N SER A 15 6.74 2.73 30.61
CA SER A 15 8.14 2.73 31.08
C SER A 15 8.45 3.69 32.25
N CYS A 16 7.44 4.33 32.86
CA CYS A 16 7.59 5.12 34.08
C CYS A 16 7.21 4.40 35.39
N VAL A 17 6.76 3.14 35.40
CA VAL A 17 6.42 2.47 36.68
C VAL A 17 6.75 0.95 36.66
N SER A 18 7.80 0.55 37.36
CA SER A 18 8.07 -0.84 37.81
C SER A 18 6.92 -1.36 38.68
N SER A 19 6.48 -2.64 38.76
CA SER A 19 7.16 -3.94 38.79
C SER A 19 6.09 -5.07 38.97
N TRP A 20 6.15 -6.19 38.21
CA TRP A 20 5.70 -7.61 38.44
C TRP A 20 4.38 -7.97 39.20
N PRO A 21 3.78 -9.18 39.05
CA PRO A 21 3.63 -10.13 37.94
C PRO A 21 2.14 -10.44 37.58
N ILE A 22 1.92 -11.17 36.47
CA ILE A 22 0.63 -11.50 35.83
C ILE A 22 -0.02 -12.75 36.46
N SER A 23 -1.36 -12.76 36.57
CA SER A 23 -2.19 -13.97 36.82
C SER A 23 -3.38 -14.01 35.85
N ASP A 24 -3.66 -15.21 35.35
CA ASP A 24 -4.65 -15.54 34.31
C ASP A 24 -6.11 -15.42 34.76
N LYS A 25 -6.92 -14.63 34.01
CA LYS A 25 -8.35 -14.84 33.68
C LYS A 25 -8.86 -13.72 32.74
N PRO A 26 -9.88 -13.98 31.90
CA PRO A 26 -10.24 -13.15 30.76
C PRO A 26 -10.93 -11.83 31.20
N ILE A 27 -10.56 -10.70 30.59
CA ILE A 27 -10.99 -9.34 30.95
C ILE A 27 -11.67 -8.67 29.74
N ASP A 28 -12.93 -8.26 29.93
CA ASP A 28 -13.68 -7.31 29.09
C ASP A 28 -12.95 -5.94 28.97
N PRO A 29 -13.12 -5.19 27.87
CA PRO A 29 -12.27 -4.04 27.54
C PRO A 29 -12.36 -2.93 28.62
N PRO A 30 -11.24 -2.50 29.24
CA PRO A 30 -11.31 -1.49 30.28
C PRO A 30 -11.33 -0.09 29.70
N THR A 31 -12.26 0.73 30.19
CA THR A 31 -12.15 2.19 30.10
C THR A 31 -10.94 2.63 30.94
N LEU A 32 -9.96 3.23 30.26
CA LEU A 32 -8.66 3.68 30.77
C LEU A 32 -8.73 4.57 32.03
N GLY A 33 -9.89 5.14 32.35
CA GLY A 33 -10.09 6.01 33.51
C GLY A 33 -10.15 5.30 34.87
N SER A 34 -10.41 4.00 34.94
CA SER A 34 -10.74 3.33 36.21
C SER A 34 -9.55 2.70 36.96
N GLN A 35 -8.43 2.41 36.29
CA GLN A 35 -7.27 1.74 36.91
C GLN A 35 -6.28 2.68 37.60
N LEU A 36 -6.37 4.00 37.40
CA LEU A 36 -5.45 4.99 38.00
C LEU A 36 -5.75 5.32 39.47
N HIS A 37 -6.86 4.82 40.03
CA HIS A 37 -7.31 5.22 41.38
C HIS A 37 -6.76 4.35 42.53
N GLN A 38 -6.08 3.23 42.24
CA GLN A 38 -5.62 2.27 43.25
C GLN A 38 -4.16 2.47 43.73
N LEU A 39 -3.37 3.34 43.10
CA LEU A 39 -1.93 3.49 43.43
C LEU A 39 -1.59 4.53 44.50
N GLY A 40 -2.56 5.18 45.15
CA GLY A 40 -2.30 6.06 46.31
C GLY A 40 -1.40 7.29 46.05
N LEU A 41 -0.92 7.47 44.82
CA LEU A 41 -0.22 8.67 44.37
C LEU A 41 -1.28 9.73 44.05
N LYS A 42 -1.30 10.81 44.83
CA LYS A 42 -2.06 12.02 44.47
C LYS A 42 -1.36 12.74 43.32
N PHE A 43 -1.35 12.15 42.11
CA PHE A 43 -0.96 12.86 40.90
C PHE A 43 -2.21 13.54 40.33
N GLY A 44 -2.45 14.77 40.76
CA GLY A 44 -3.60 15.55 40.30
C GLY A 44 -3.35 16.13 38.91
N TRP A 45 -3.94 15.54 37.88
CA TRP A 45 -3.99 16.12 36.52
C TRP A 45 -4.67 17.50 36.46
N ARG A 46 -5.28 17.94 37.57
CA ARG A 46 -5.95 19.25 37.72
C ARG A 46 -5.00 20.45 37.69
N ASN A 47 -3.68 20.27 37.76
CA ASN A 47 -2.69 21.36 37.74
C ASN A 47 -1.71 21.30 36.55
N PHE A 48 -1.91 20.40 35.58
CA PHE A 48 -1.05 20.37 34.40
C PHE A 48 -1.46 21.49 33.43
N SER A 49 -0.74 22.61 33.48
CA SER A 49 -1.07 23.77 32.66
C SER A 49 -0.79 23.50 31.18
N CYS A 50 -1.56 24.14 30.29
CA CYS A 50 -1.33 24.04 28.85
C CYS A 50 0.11 24.42 28.45
N SER A 51 0.64 25.49 29.06
CA SER A 51 2.01 25.94 28.83
C SER A 51 3.04 24.88 29.25
N THR A 52 2.83 24.23 30.40
CA THR A 52 3.70 23.15 30.87
C THR A 52 3.68 21.96 29.91
N CYS A 53 2.49 21.56 29.43
CA CYS A 53 2.36 20.50 28.44
C CYS A 53 3.16 20.82 27.17
N LYS A 54 2.96 22.01 26.60
CA LYS A 54 3.63 22.42 25.37
C LYS A 54 5.14 22.46 25.54
N ILE A 55 5.64 23.01 26.66
CA ILE A 55 7.09 23.04 26.94
C ILE A 55 7.68 21.64 26.99
N ILE A 56 7.02 20.69 27.67
CA ILE A 56 7.49 19.29 27.77
C ILE A 56 7.58 18.66 26.39
N PHE A 57 6.52 18.74 25.59
CA PHE A 57 6.49 18.09 24.28
C PHE A 57 7.35 18.80 23.23
N THR A 58 7.55 20.12 23.33
CA THR A 58 8.56 20.84 22.52
C THR A 58 9.98 20.40 22.90
N THR A 59 10.24 20.18 24.19
CA THR A 59 11.55 19.67 24.64
C THR A 59 11.78 18.24 24.15
N LEU A 60 10.74 17.40 24.20
CA LEU A 60 10.79 16.03 23.70
C LEU A 60 11.03 15.98 22.18
N ASP A 61 10.32 16.81 21.41
CA ASP A 61 10.53 17.00 19.97
C ASP A 61 12.00 17.32 19.66
N ILE A 62 12.55 18.39 20.27
CA ILE A 62 13.96 18.75 20.10
C ILE A 62 14.89 17.59 20.47
N SER A 63 14.62 16.89 21.57
CA SER A 63 15.44 15.76 22.03
C SER A 63 15.40 14.58 21.05
N LEU A 64 14.24 14.26 20.48
CA LEU A 64 14.05 13.13 19.56
C LEU A 64 14.60 13.39 18.15
N ASN A 65 14.83 14.65 17.80
CA ASN A 65 15.58 15.02 16.60
C ASN A 65 17.11 14.81 16.74
N VAL A 66 17.61 14.43 17.92
CA VAL A 66 19.02 14.10 18.13
C VAL A 66 19.27 12.60 17.95
N ASP A 67 20.22 12.25 17.08
CA ASP A 67 20.58 10.86 16.75
C ASP A 67 20.79 9.98 17.99
N SER A 68 21.53 10.44 18.99
CA SER A 68 21.79 9.67 20.22
C SER A 68 20.52 9.34 21.00
N SER A 69 19.49 10.18 20.93
CA SER A 69 18.20 9.90 21.55
C SER A 69 17.43 8.85 20.75
N GLN A 70 17.48 8.92 19.42
CA GLN A 70 16.88 7.90 18.55
C GLN A 70 17.53 6.54 18.77
N GLU A 71 18.85 6.47 18.95
CA GLU A 71 19.56 5.23 19.29
C GLU A 71 19.13 4.65 20.64
N MET A 72 18.89 5.52 21.63
CA MET A 72 18.40 5.08 22.93
C MET A 72 17.01 4.46 22.82
N VAL A 73 16.11 5.11 22.06
CA VAL A 73 14.78 4.57 21.77
C VAL A 73 14.91 3.23 21.03
N ALA A 74 15.69 3.17 19.96
CA ALA A 74 15.94 1.96 19.19
C ALA A 74 16.43 0.80 20.07
N SER A 75 17.42 1.05 20.95
CA SER A 75 17.94 0.03 21.87
C SER A 75 16.88 -0.52 22.83
N LEU A 76 15.97 0.33 23.33
CA LEU A 76 14.87 -0.10 24.20
C LEU A 76 13.86 -0.96 23.42
N VAL A 77 13.50 -0.55 22.21
CA VAL A 77 12.59 -1.31 21.34
C VAL A 77 13.20 -2.66 20.95
N GLU A 78 14.51 -2.71 20.69
CA GLU A 78 15.21 -3.94 20.32
C GLU A 78 15.21 -4.95 21.46
N LYS A 79 15.50 -4.49 22.68
CA LYS A 79 15.40 -5.33 23.89
C LYS A 79 13.98 -5.83 24.11
N ALA A 80 12.97 -5.00 23.86
CA ALA A 80 11.58 -5.42 23.95
C ALA A 80 11.25 -6.49 22.90
N CYS A 81 11.67 -6.31 21.66
CA CYS A 81 11.47 -7.26 20.56
C CYS A 81 12.04 -8.65 20.91
N MET A 82 13.29 -8.70 21.37
CA MET A 82 13.95 -9.94 21.78
C MET A 82 13.29 -10.58 23.01
N LYS A 83 12.95 -9.77 24.03
CA LYS A 83 12.33 -10.26 25.27
C LYS A 83 10.95 -10.85 25.03
N LEU A 84 10.19 -10.26 24.11
CA LEU A 84 8.86 -10.71 23.71
C LEU A 84 8.89 -11.81 22.63
N ARG A 85 10.08 -12.20 22.15
CA ARG A 85 10.28 -13.21 21.10
C ARG A 85 9.45 -12.94 19.84
N LEU A 86 9.43 -11.69 19.40
CA LEU A 86 8.62 -11.27 18.26
C LEU A 86 9.26 -11.64 16.91
N ALA A 87 10.59 -11.73 16.88
CA ALA A 87 11.39 -12.23 15.77
C ALA A 87 12.77 -12.66 16.28
N GLU A 88 13.56 -13.27 15.40
CA GLU A 88 14.98 -13.53 15.64
C GLU A 88 15.76 -12.24 15.97
N SER A 89 16.81 -12.37 16.78
CA SER A 89 17.56 -11.21 17.30
C SER A 89 18.09 -10.29 16.19
N ASN A 90 18.62 -10.88 15.11
CA ASN A 90 19.12 -10.14 13.97
C ASN A 90 18.00 -9.39 13.24
N VAL A 91 16.83 -10.02 13.06
CA VAL A 91 15.66 -9.42 12.43
C VAL A 91 15.14 -8.25 13.27
N CYS A 92 15.04 -8.43 14.59
CA CYS A 92 14.69 -7.35 15.52
C CYS A 92 15.63 -6.15 15.35
N HIS A 93 16.94 -6.38 15.42
CA HIS A 93 17.95 -5.33 15.31
C HIS A 93 17.83 -4.58 13.98
N GLN A 94 17.91 -5.30 12.85
CA GLN A 94 17.94 -4.67 11.53
C GLN A 94 16.64 -3.94 11.19
N THR A 95 15.48 -4.52 11.54
CA THR A 95 14.18 -3.86 11.35
C THR A 95 14.14 -2.54 12.10
N ILE A 96 14.53 -2.53 13.38
CA ILE A 96 14.47 -1.33 14.19
C ILE A 96 15.45 -0.28 13.68
N GLN A 97 16.66 -0.69 13.29
CA GLN A 97 17.65 0.24 12.73
C GLN A 97 17.17 0.87 11.42
N LEU A 98 16.45 0.12 10.57
CA LEU A 98 15.89 0.61 9.33
C LEU A 98 14.70 1.57 9.55
N PHE A 99 13.81 1.25 10.49
CA PHE A 99 12.59 2.02 10.72
C PHE A 99 12.74 3.20 11.69
N LYS A 100 13.75 3.20 12.57
CA LYS A 100 13.81 4.15 13.71
C LYS A 100 13.64 5.60 13.30
N HIS A 101 14.31 6.02 12.22
CA HIS A 101 14.35 7.42 11.82
C HIS A 101 12.97 7.87 11.33
N ASP A 102 12.44 7.19 10.31
CA ASP A 102 11.17 7.52 9.69
C ASP A 102 10.00 7.47 10.69
N VAL A 103 9.96 6.44 11.54
CA VAL A 103 8.86 6.29 12.52
C VAL A 103 8.94 7.34 13.63
N ILE A 104 10.14 7.61 14.17
CA ILE A 104 10.31 8.67 15.18
C ILE A 104 9.95 10.02 14.58
N THR A 105 10.42 10.32 13.37
CA THR A 105 10.08 11.56 12.64
C THR A 105 8.58 11.69 12.42
N ALA A 106 7.91 10.63 11.95
CA ALA A 106 6.46 10.65 11.77
C ALA A 106 5.73 10.91 13.10
N TRP A 107 6.16 10.30 14.21
CA TRP A 107 5.58 10.52 15.55
C TRP A 107 5.80 11.95 16.05
N VAL A 108 7.02 12.48 15.88
CA VAL A 108 7.36 13.86 16.26
C VAL A 108 6.50 14.87 15.50
N LEU A 109 6.26 14.64 14.20
CA LEU A 109 5.44 15.50 13.35
C LEU A 109 3.93 15.30 13.53
N SER A 110 3.51 14.27 14.26
CA SER A 110 2.10 13.93 14.48
C SER A 110 1.76 13.79 15.97
N VAL A 111 1.77 12.57 16.50
CA VAL A 111 1.30 12.20 17.84
C VAL A 111 1.98 12.99 18.94
N LEU A 112 3.28 13.29 18.82
CA LEU A 112 4.05 14.03 19.83
C LEU A 112 4.08 15.54 19.59
N ARG A 113 3.46 16.02 18.50
CA ARG A 113 3.37 17.44 18.20
C ARG A 113 2.65 18.14 19.36
N PRO A 114 3.20 19.23 19.93
CA PRO A 114 2.63 19.87 21.11
C PRO A 114 1.15 20.28 20.97
N SER A 115 0.70 20.65 19.77
CA SER A 115 -0.72 20.96 19.53
C SER A 115 -1.63 19.74 19.57
N GLU A 116 -1.16 18.59 19.10
CA GLU A 116 -1.94 17.34 19.08
C GLU A 116 -2.03 16.76 20.48
N ILE A 117 -0.89 16.40 21.07
CA ILE A 117 -0.85 15.65 22.33
C ILE A 117 -1.41 16.44 23.51
N CYS A 118 -1.18 17.76 23.55
CA CYS A 118 -1.77 18.59 24.59
C CYS A 118 -3.26 18.84 24.35
N GLY A 119 -3.72 18.85 23.10
CA GLY A 119 -5.15 18.84 22.77
C GLY A 119 -5.83 17.56 23.25
N LEU A 120 -5.18 16.40 23.09
CA LEU A 120 -5.67 15.11 23.57
C LEU A 120 -5.73 15.03 25.10
N ILE A 121 -4.68 15.48 25.79
CA ILE A 121 -4.54 15.35 27.26
C ILE A 121 -5.37 16.41 27.99
N LEU A 122 -5.33 17.67 27.54
CA LEU A 122 -5.90 18.82 28.26
C LEU A 122 -7.16 19.41 27.61
N GLY A 123 -7.56 18.89 26.45
CA GLY A 123 -8.73 19.31 25.72
C GLY A 123 -8.47 20.47 24.75
N LYS A 124 -9.55 20.84 24.05
CA LYS A 124 -9.56 21.77 22.90
C LYS A 124 -8.95 23.15 23.16
N ASP A 125 -8.95 23.61 24.42
CA ASP A 125 -8.41 24.92 24.77
C ASP A 125 -6.87 24.93 24.74
N CYS A 126 -6.23 23.76 24.69
CA CYS A 126 -4.78 23.62 24.62
C CYS A 126 -4.25 23.17 23.25
N GLY A 127 -5.12 22.67 22.38
CA GLY A 127 -4.76 22.17 21.06
C GLY A 127 -5.92 21.40 20.41
N VAL A 128 -5.70 20.81 19.25
CA VAL A 128 -6.68 19.99 18.53
C VAL A 128 -6.05 18.64 18.28
N TRP A 129 -6.76 17.56 18.57
CA TRP A 129 -6.38 16.20 18.19
C TRP A 129 -7.19 15.80 16.97
N ASP A 130 -6.57 15.80 15.78
CA ASP A 130 -7.25 15.49 14.51
C ASP A 130 -6.72 14.23 13.79
N ILE A 131 -5.74 13.56 14.40
CA ILE A 131 -5.19 12.27 13.95
C ILE A 131 -6.33 11.24 13.86
N GLY A 132 -6.57 10.75 12.63
CA GLY A 132 -7.64 9.79 12.32
C GLY A 132 -9.04 10.40 12.23
N SER A 133 -9.18 11.73 12.17
CA SER A 133 -10.47 12.39 11.98
C SER A 133 -11.11 12.05 10.63
N ASP A 134 -12.44 11.95 10.62
CA ASP A 134 -13.21 11.72 9.39
C ASP A 134 -13.17 12.97 8.49
N TRP A 135 -12.96 12.76 7.19
CA TRP A 135 -12.94 13.81 6.16
C TRP A 135 -13.74 13.37 4.94
N ASN A 136 -14.17 14.33 4.12
CA ASN A 136 -14.98 14.10 2.93
C ASN A 136 -14.44 14.85 1.72
N ILE A 137 -14.58 14.23 0.54
CA ILE A 137 -14.37 14.84 -0.76
C ILE A 137 -15.67 15.46 -1.27
N SER A 138 -15.53 16.63 -1.86
CA SER A 138 -16.61 17.31 -2.57
C SER A 138 -16.71 16.77 -4.00
N LEU A 139 -17.88 16.24 -4.34
CA LEU A 139 -18.22 15.89 -5.72
C LEU A 139 -18.70 17.14 -6.48
N PRO A 140 -18.54 17.19 -7.82
CA PRO A 140 -19.06 18.29 -8.63
C PRO A 140 -20.58 18.40 -8.53
N SER A 141 -21.10 19.61 -8.71
CA SER A 141 -22.55 19.88 -8.70
C SER A 141 -23.29 19.30 -9.91
N LYS A 142 -22.57 18.82 -10.94
CA LYS A 142 -23.17 18.19 -12.11
C LYS A 142 -23.97 16.95 -11.67
N PRO A 143 -25.28 16.89 -12.00
CA PRO A 143 -26.12 15.76 -11.60
C PRO A 143 -25.57 14.42 -12.09
N LYS A 144 -25.68 13.39 -11.26
CA LYS A 144 -25.38 12.01 -11.64
C LYS A 144 -26.31 11.60 -12.81
N PRO A 145 -25.79 11.10 -13.94
CA PRO A 145 -26.62 10.61 -15.03
C PRO A 145 -27.53 9.45 -14.57
N PRO A 146 -28.67 9.22 -15.25
CA PRO A 146 -29.50 8.04 -14.99
C PRO A 146 -28.70 6.75 -15.14
N VAL A 147 -29.01 5.76 -14.30
CA VAL A 147 -28.38 4.44 -14.36
C VAL A 147 -28.85 3.72 -15.63
N ILE A 148 -27.90 3.35 -16.49
CA ILE A 148 -28.14 2.58 -17.71
C ILE A 148 -27.45 1.23 -17.54
N PRO A 149 -28.20 0.11 -17.52
CA PRO A 149 -27.61 -1.22 -17.44
C PRO A 149 -26.63 -1.48 -18.60
N PRO A 150 -25.52 -2.19 -18.36
CA PRO A 150 -24.63 -2.61 -19.43
C PRO A 150 -25.36 -3.43 -20.48
N VAL A 151 -25.10 -3.14 -21.76
CA VAL A 151 -25.61 -3.93 -22.89
C VAL A 151 -24.49 -4.86 -23.35
N PRO A 152 -24.73 -6.18 -23.49
CA PRO A 152 -23.73 -7.09 -24.02
C PRO A 152 -23.23 -6.65 -25.41
N PRO A 153 -21.93 -6.84 -25.73
CA PRO A 153 -21.40 -6.51 -27.05
C PRO A 153 -22.13 -7.27 -28.16
N PRO A 154 -22.38 -6.63 -29.33
CA PRO A 154 -22.90 -7.32 -30.49
C PRO A 154 -22.04 -8.55 -30.89
N PRO A 155 -22.65 -9.62 -31.44
CA PRO A 155 -21.88 -10.76 -31.93
C PRO A 155 -20.81 -10.34 -32.95
N GLY A 156 -19.57 -10.75 -32.71
CA GLY A 156 -18.43 -10.41 -33.57
C GLY A 156 -17.74 -9.08 -33.23
N SER A 157 -18.15 -8.39 -32.16
CA SER A 157 -17.41 -7.24 -31.63
C SER A 157 -15.95 -7.61 -31.31
N PRO A 158 -14.98 -6.70 -31.54
CA PRO A 158 -13.60 -6.88 -31.13
C PRO A 158 -13.49 -7.16 -29.62
N VAL A 159 -12.54 -8.02 -29.23
CA VAL A 159 -12.22 -8.31 -27.82
C VAL A 159 -10.76 -7.99 -27.59
N SER A 160 -10.48 -7.15 -26.60
CA SER A 160 -9.13 -6.86 -26.16
C SER A 160 -8.67 -7.88 -25.11
N ARG A 161 -7.42 -8.34 -25.21
CA ARG A 161 -6.79 -9.22 -24.22
C ARG A 161 -5.76 -8.44 -23.42
N VAL A 162 -6.02 -8.28 -22.13
CA VAL A 162 -5.15 -7.53 -21.20
C VAL A 162 -4.48 -8.51 -20.24
N LEU A 163 -3.15 -8.56 -20.26
CA LEU A 163 -2.39 -9.30 -19.25
C LEU A 163 -2.39 -8.50 -17.94
N PHE A 164 -2.60 -9.17 -16.82
CA PHE A 164 -2.53 -8.56 -15.50
C PHE A 164 -1.47 -9.29 -14.66
N LEU A 165 -0.47 -8.52 -14.23
CA LEU A 165 0.63 -8.98 -13.39
C LEU A 165 0.62 -8.21 -12.07
N THR A 166 0.80 -8.92 -10.96
CA THR A 166 0.84 -8.30 -9.63
C THR A 166 1.64 -9.16 -8.68
N ASP A 167 2.17 -8.55 -7.62
CA ASP A 167 2.82 -9.24 -6.50
C ASP A 167 3.92 -10.21 -6.99
N LEU A 168 4.89 -9.68 -7.74
CA LEU A 168 5.99 -10.47 -8.29
C LEU A 168 6.95 -10.93 -7.18
N HIS A 169 7.25 -10.04 -6.23
CA HIS A 169 8.15 -10.26 -5.12
C HIS A 169 9.43 -11.00 -5.50
N TRP A 170 10.16 -10.42 -6.45
CA TRP A 170 11.44 -10.94 -6.88
C TRP A 170 12.43 -10.94 -5.71
N ASP A 171 12.82 -12.16 -5.33
CA ASP A 171 13.88 -12.40 -4.35
C ASP A 171 15.19 -12.71 -5.07
N SER A 172 16.11 -11.74 -5.05
CA SER A 172 17.45 -11.90 -5.63
C SER A 172 18.31 -12.94 -4.90
N GLU A 173 17.95 -13.30 -3.67
CA GLU A 173 18.66 -14.25 -2.82
C GLU A 173 18.01 -15.65 -2.80
N TYR A 174 16.95 -15.89 -3.58
CA TYR A 174 16.33 -17.21 -3.68
C TYR A 174 17.35 -18.30 -4.05
N LEU A 175 17.27 -19.46 -3.38
CA LEU A 175 18.16 -20.60 -3.61
C LEU A 175 17.41 -21.94 -3.53
N PRO A 176 17.40 -22.72 -4.62
CA PRO A 176 16.91 -24.10 -4.59
C PRO A 176 17.64 -24.96 -3.53
N GLY A 177 16.87 -25.73 -2.76
CA GLY A 177 17.39 -26.63 -1.72
C GLY A 177 17.67 -25.97 -0.37
N SER A 178 17.51 -24.65 -0.25
CA SER A 178 17.54 -23.96 1.05
C SER A 178 16.30 -24.31 1.90
N PRO A 179 16.36 -24.11 3.24
CA PRO A 179 15.26 -24.43 4.13
C PRO A 179 13.98 -23.66 3.77
N VAL A 180 12.87 -24.39 3.66
CA VAL A 180 11.53 -23.80 3.42
C VAL A 180 10.82 -23.39 4.72
N ASN A 181 11.28 -23.93 5.86
CA ASN A 181 10.80 -23.59 7.19
C ASN A 181 12.01 -23.13 8.02
N CYS A 182 12.11 -21.84 8.21
CA CYS A 182 13.16 -21.14 8.94
C CYS A 182 12.51 -20.26 10.02
N GLU A 183 13.30 -19.74 10.95
CA GLU A 183 12.81 -18.87 12.03
C GLU A 183 12.67 -17.39 11.59
N GLU A 184 13.11 -17.07 10.38
CA GLU A 184 12.96 -15.74 9.77
C GLU A 184 11.61 -15.59 9.06
N PRO A 185 11.09 -14.35 8.87
CA PRO A 185 9.81 -14.14 8.20
C PRO A 185 9.76 -14.53 6.71
N LEU A 186 10.91 -14.69 6.05
CA LEU A 186 11.02 -15.14 4.65
C LEU A 186 12.17 -16.16 4.53
N CYS A 187 11.85 -17.35 4.02
CA CYS A 187 12.79 -18.48 3.88
C CYS A 187 13.14 -18.72 2.39
N CYS A 188 13.69 -19.90 2.05
CA CYS A 188 14.06 -20.28 0.68
C CYS A 188 15.22 -19.46 0.06
N ARG A 189 16.10 -18.89 0.90
CA ARG A 189 17.17 -17.97 0.51
C ARG A 189 18.58 -18.49 0.83
N LYS A 190 19.58 -17.92 0.17
CA LYS A 190 21.01 -18.18 0.42
C LYS A 190 21.46 -17.64 1.80
N PRO A 191 22.29 -18.37 2.56
CA PRO A 191 23.34 -17.73 3.36
C PRO A 191 24.37 -17.09 2.39
N PRO A 192 25.06 -16.00 2.76
CA PRO A 192 25.72 -15.10 1.80
C PRO A 192 26.62 -15.86 0.81
N PHE A 193 26.31 -15.75 -0.48
CA PHE A 193 27.14 -15.92 -1.70
C PHE A 193 26.45 -16.65 -2.88
N GLN A 194 26.45 -15.93 -4.01
CA GLN A 194 26.40 -16.28 -5.43
C GLN A 194 25.07 -16.62 -6.15
N ASN A 195 24.90 -15.97 -7.31
CA ASN A 195 23.70 -15.83 -8.15
C ASN A 195 23.45 -16.98 -9.15
N GLY A 196 22.20 -17.08 -9.60
CA GLY A 196 21.80 -17.75 -10.83
C GLY A 196 20.34 -17.45 -11.19
N LEU A 197 20.07 -17.05 -12.44
CA LEU A 197 18.72 -16.78 -12.99
C LEU A 197 18.44 -17.72 -14.17
N ILE A 198 17.23 -18.30 -14.21
CA ILE A 198 16.74 -19.14 -15.32
C ILE A 198 15.82 -18.30 -16.22
N LYS A 199 15.87 -18.56 -17.54
CA LYS A 199 15.07 -17.92 -18.59
C LYS A 199 14.06 -18.92 -19.13
N ASP A 200 12.82 -18.50 -19.37
CA ASP A 200 12.00 -19.14 -20.41
C ASP A 200 11.16 -18.11 -21.18
N LYS A 201 10.87 -18.44 -22.44
CA LYS A 201 10.28 -17.58 -23.48
C LYS A 201 8.94 -18.15 -23.91
N LYS A 202 7.83 -17.43 -23.65
CA LYS A 202 6.67 -17.42 -24.55
C LYS A 202 6.06 -16.02 -24.64
N LYS A 203 5.84 -15.55 -25.86
CA LYS A 203 5.12 -14.31 -26.17
C LYS A 203 3.66 -14.65 -26.44
N GLY A 204 2.75 -14.07 -25.68
CA GLY A 204 1.32 -14.04 -26.01
C GLY A 204 0.95 -12.72 -26.70
N PRO A 205 -0.06 -12.67 -27.58
CA PRO A 205 -0.54 -11.44 -28.20
C PRO A 205 -1.49 -10.71 -27.22
N PHE A 206 -0.93 -9.90 -26.33
CA PHE A 206 -1.69 -9.01 -25.46
C PHE A 206 -1.71 -7.60 -26.06
N ASP A 207 -2.84 -6.90 -25.96
CA ASP A 207 -2.93 -5.52 -26.45
C ASP A 207 -2.23 -4.55 -25.51
N ARG A 208 -2.23 -4.87 -24.21
CA ARG A 208 -1.61 -4.10 -23.13
C ARG A 208 -1.43 -4.95 -21.87
N VAL A 209 -0.64 -4.44 -20.93
CA VAL A 209 -0.42 -5.06 -19.61
C VAL A 209 -0.77 -4.08 -18.50
N TYR A 210 -1.51 -4.53 -17.50
CA TYR A 210 -1.64 -3.84 -16.21
C TYR A 210 -0.72 -4.50 -15.20
N TRP A 211 0.10 -3.70 -14.52
CA TRP A 211 1.10 -4.21 -13.57
C TRP A 211 0.99 -3.51 -12.22
N THR A 212 0.36 -4.12 -11.22
CA THR A 212 -0.01 -3.38 -10.00
C THR A 212 1.00 -3.46 -8.84
N GLY A 213 2.30 -3.40 -9.14
CA GLY A 213 3.33 -3.21 -8.12
C GLY A 213 3.79 -4.49 -7.41
N ASP A 214 4.40 -4.29 -6.24
CA ASP A 214 5.04 -5.31 -5.38
C ASP A 214 6.10 -6.13 -6.10
N ILE A 215 7.16 -5.42 -6.48
CA ILE A 215 8.35 -5.93 -7.15
C ILE A 215 9.31 -6.56 -6.14
N PRO A 216 9.72 -5.88 -5.05
CA PRO A 216 10.72 -6.41 -4.12
C PRO A 216 10.14 -7.48 -3.20
N ALA A 217 10.97 -8.42 -2.75
CA ALA A 217 10.55 -9.51 -1.85
C ALA A 217 10.22 -9.06 -0.42
N HIS A 218 9.86 -10.01 0.44
CA HIS A 218 9.44 -9.79 1.83
C HIS A 218 10.61 -9.74 2.85
N ASN A 219 11.87 -9.61 2.42
CA ASN A 219 13.03 -9.39 3.30
C ASN A 219 13.14 -7.95 3.81
N VAL A 220 12.03 -7.42 4.30
CA VAL A 220 11.82 -6.01 4.64
C VAL A 220 12.73 -5.49 5.75
N TRP A 221 13.39 -6.38 6.50
CA TRP A 221 14.35 -6.04 7.54
C TRP A 221 15.76 -5.72 6.98
N GLN A 222 16.04 -6.04 5.70
CA GLN A 222 17.34 -5.87 5.05
C GLN A 222 17.17 -5.32 3.62
N GLN A 223 16.51 -4.17 3.47
CA GLN A 223 16.32 -3.53 2.17
C GLN A 223 16.89 -2.11 2.17
N THR A 224 17.81 -1.83 1.24
CA THR A 224 18.29 -0.47 0.98
C THR A 224 17.61 0.12 -0.24
N ARG A 225 17.64 1.46 -0.39
CA ARG A 225 17.10 2.12 -1.60
C ARG A 225 17.72 1.56 -2.87
N ALA A 226 19.01 1.24 -2.84
CA ALA A 226 19.71 0.65 -3.98
C ALA A 226 19.11 -0.71 -4.38
N ASP A 227 18.75 -1.55 -3.41
CA ASP A 227 18.13 -2.86 -3.68
C ASP A 227 16.74 -2.69 -4.31
N GLN A 228 15.95 -1.75 -3.79
CA GLN A 228 14.61 -1.43 -4.33
C GLN A 228 14.71 -0.93 -5.78
N LEU A 229 15.62 0.01 -6.07
CA LEU A 229 15.83 0.53 -7.42
C LEU A 229 16.40 -0.55 -8.36
N ASN A 230 17.22 -1.46 -7.85
CA ASN A 230 17.73 -2.59 -8.62
C ASN A 230 16.60 -3.58 -8.99
N ALA A 231 15.68 -3.87 -8.06
CA ALA A 231 14.48 -4.66 -8.33
C ALA A 231 13.59 -4.01 -9.40
N LEU A 232 13.30 -2.72 -9.24
CA LEU A 232 12.54 -1.93 -10.22
C LEU A 232 13.16 -2.02 -11.63
N LYS A 233 14.46 -1.74 -11.76
CA LYS A 233 15.19 -1.80 -13.04
C LYS A 233 15.17 -3.19 -13.64
N THR A 234 15.53 -4.20 -12.84
CA THR A 234 15.65 -5.59 -13.29
C THR A 234 14.32 -6.11 -13.84
N ILE A 235 13.22 -5.89 -13.12
CA ILE A 235 11.90 -6.39 -13.54
C ILE A 235 11.34 -5.56 -14.69
N THR A 236 11.54 -4.24 -14.70
CA THR A 236 11.15 -3.39 -15.85
C THR A 236 11.87 -3.83 -17.12
N ASP A 237 13.17 -4.10 -17.06
CA ASP A 237 13.95 -4.61 -18.21
C ASP A 237 13.50 -6.00 -18.65
N LEU A 238 13.11 -6.86 -17.71
CA LEU A 238 12.53 -8.16 -18.00
C LEU A 238 11.23 -8.01 -18.80
N PHE A 239 10.38 -7.07 -18.39
CA PHE A 239 9.12 -6.77 -19.08
C PHE A 239 9.37 -6.23 -20.48
N ARG A 240 10.24 -5.22 -20.65
CA ARG A 240 10.64 -4.72 -21.97
C ARG A 240 11.13 -5.85 -22.88
N LYS A 241 11.95 -6.76 -22.35
CA LYS A 241 12.52 -7.88 -23.10
C LYS A 241 11.47 -8.89 -23.59
N TYR A 242 10.53 -9.29 -22.73
CA TYR A 242 9.58 -10.36 -23.05
C TYR A 242 8.28 -9.86 -23.68
N LEU A 243 7.81 -8.67 -23.29
CA LEU A 243 6.60 -8.05 -23.82
C LEU A 243 6.87 -7.23 -25.09
N GLY A 244 8.11 -6.80 -25.32
CA GLY A 244 8.50 -6.05 -26.50
C GLY A 244 7.79 -4.69 -26.58
N THR A 245 7.00 -4.50 -27.64
CA THR A 245 6.29 -3.23 -27.90
C THR A 245 4.93 -3.12 -27.21
N VAL A 246 4.48 -4.16 -26.51
CA VAL A 246 3.20 -4.11 -25.79
C VAL A 246 3.33 -3.08 -24.65
N PRO A 247 2.44 -2.08 -24.57
CA PRO A 247 2.50 -1.07 -23.51
C PRO A 247 2.17 -1.70 -22.15
N VAL A 248 2.94 -1.31 -21.13
CA VAL A 248 2.75 -1.74 -19.74
C VAL A 248 2.36 -0.52 -18.90
N TYR A 249 1.26 -0.63 -18.18
CA TYR A 249 0.77 0.42 -17.30
C TYR A 249 0.89 -0.01 -15.84
N PRO A 250 1.92 0.47 -15.13
CA PRO A 250 2.16 0.10 -13.74
C PRO A 250 1.33 0.88 -12.70
N ALA A 251 1.16 0.30 -11.53
CA ALA A 251 0.77 0.98 -10.29
C ALA A 251 1.82 0.74 -9.21
N VAL A 252 1.88 1.64 -8.23
CA VAL A 252 2.80 1.53 -7.09
C VAL A 252 2.17 0.66 -6.01
N GLY A 253 2.86 -0.41 -5.62
CA GLY A 253 2.54 -1.26 -4.47
C GLY A 253 3.29 -0.84 -3.21
N ASN A 254 3.10 -1.60 -2.12
CA ASN A 254 3.56 -1.20 -0.79
C ASN A 254 4.98 -1.69 -0.46
N HIS A 255 5.51 -2.63 -1.24
CA HIS A 255 6.89 -3.11 -1.15
C HIS A 255 7.90 -2.31 -1.99
N GLU A 256 7.48 -1.33 -2.80
CA GLU A 256 8.43 -0.55 -3.63
C GLU A 256 9.37 0.34 -2.81
N SER A 257 8.90 0.88 -1.69
CA SER A 257 9.69 1.76 -0.81
C SER A 257 10.44 0.97 0.27
N THR A 258 11.47 1.60 0.85
CA THR A 258 12.13 1.13 2.06
C THR A 258 12.24 2.30 3.06
N PRO A 259 11.83 2.11 4.33
CA PRO A 259 11.21 0.90 4.90
C PRO A 259 9.87 0.54 4.23
N VAL A 260 9.45 -0.73 4.30
CA VAL A 260 8.19 -1.18 3.67
C VAL A 260 7.00 -0.34 4.17
N ASN A 261 6.07 -0.01 3.27
CA ASN A 261 4.93 0.90 3.51
C ASN A 261 5.30 2.37 3.81
N SER A 262 6.59 2.75 3.78
CA SER A 262 7.02 4.14 3.97
C SER A 262 6.78 4.98 2.71
N PHE A 263 5.59 5.59 2.62
CA PHE A 263 5.20 6.49 1.53
C PHE A 263 4.78 7.85 2.06
N PRO A 264 5.75 8.70 2.44
CA PRO A 264 5.47 10.07 2.85
C PRO A 264 4.68 10.84 1.77
N PRO A 265 3.61 11.56 2.15
CA PRO A 265 2.90 12.43 1.22
C PRO A 265 3.80 13.55 0.67
N PRO A 266 3.43 14.22 -0.43
CA PRO A 266 4.24 15.28 -1.05
C PRO A 266 4.54 16.50 -0.15
N SER A 267 3.83 16.64 0.97
CA SER A 267 4.13 17.64 2.00
C SER A 267 5.40 17.34 2.81
N VAL A 268 5.91 16.11 2.76
CA VAL A 268 7.21 15.72 3.33
C VAL A 268 8.26 15.86 2.24
N HIS A 269 9.31 16.63 2.53
CA HIS A 269 10.34 17.01 1.56
C HIS A 269 11.70 16.44 1.94
N GLY A 270 12.70 16.65 1.08
CA GLY A 270 14.07 16.27 1.37
C GLY A 270 14.31 14.77 1.22
N ASN A 271 15.26 14.26 2.00
CA ASN A 271 15.72 12.89 1.85
C ASN A 271 14.69 11.87 2.35
N GLU A 272 13.78 12.29 3.22
CA GLU A 272 12.70 11.49 3.80
C GLU A 272 11.57 11.24 2.79
N SER A 273 11.46 12.08 1.75
CA SER A 273 10.43 11.94 0.71
C SER A 273 10.63 10.69 -0.18
N SER A 274 9.58 10.30 -0.90
CA SER A 274 9.63 9.24 -1.91
C SER A 274 10.17 9.69 -3.28
N ASP A 275 10.76 10.89 -3.40
CA ASP A 275 11.25 11.42 -4.68
C ASP A 275 12.28 10.49 -5.34
N TRP A 276 13.19 9.90 -4.56
CA TRP A 276 14.19 8.94 -5.06
C TRP A 276 13.55 7.75 -5.82
N LEU A 277 12.37 7.32 -5.38
CA LEU A 277 11.64 6.19 -5.94
C LEU A 277 10.82 6.63 -7.15
N TYR A 278 10.00 7.68 -6.99
CA TYR A 278 9.13 8.16 -8.06
C TYR A 278 9.91 8.75 -9.24
N HIS A 279 11.06 9.39 -8.96
CA HIS A 279 11.97 9.85 -9.99
C HIS A 279 12.48 8.68 -10.84
N GLU A 280 13.00 7.63 -10.21
CA GLU A 280 13.49 6.45 -10.93
C GLU A 280 12.36 5.71 -11.66
N MET A 281 11.18 5.55 -11.05
CA MET A 281 9.99 5.02 -11.72
C MET A 281 9.66 5.80 -13.00
N SER A 282 9.70 7.14 -12.92
CA SER A 282 9.44 7.98 -14.10
C SER A 282 10.46 7.80 -15.22
N GLN A 283 11.73 7.50 -14.88
CA GLN A 283 12.76 7.19 -15.86
C GLN A 283 12.56 5.79 -16.45
N GLN A 284 12.25 4.81 -15.61
CA GLN A 284 12.04 3.43 -16.03
C GLN A 284 10.73 3.24 -16.82
N TRP A 285 9.71 4.06 -16.60
CA TRP A 285 8.41 3.90 -17.25
C TRP A 285 8.15 4.91 -18.38
N GLN A 286 9.14 5.75 -18.72
CA GLN A 286 9.00 6.81 -19.73
C GLN A 286 8.63 6.30 -21.13
N ASP A 287 9.01 5.07 -21.48
CA ASP A 287 8.69 4.48 -22.79
C ASP A 287 7.22 4.03 -22.89
N TRP A 288 6.54 3.87 -21.76
CA TRP A 288 5.15 3.43 -21.70
C TRP A 288 4.18 4.56 -21.37
N LEU A 289 4.66 5.65 -20.76
CA LEU A 289 3.84 6.73 -20.22
C LEU A 289 4.13 8.07 -20.89
N PRO A 290 3.10 8.85 -21.24
CA PRO A 290 3.29 10.18 -21.80
C PRO A 290 3.86 11.17 -20.76
N PRO A 291 4.46 12.30 -21.19
CA PRO A 291 5.06 13.28 -20.26
C PRO A 291 4.12 13.78 -19.15
N SER A 292 2.82 13.98 -19.45
CA SER A 292 1.83 14.40 -18.44
C SER A 292 1.56 13.34 -17.37
N ALA A 293 1.62 12.06 -17.73
CA ALA A 293 1.53 10.97 -16.76
C ALA A 293 2.79 10.90 -15.89
N LEU A 294 3.97 11.12 -16.48
CA LEU A 294 5.23 11.14 -15.75
C LEU A 294 5.32 12.28 -14.72
N GLU A 295 4.67 13.42 -14.96
CA GLU A 295 4.64 14.56 -14.03
C GLU A 295 3.88 14.22 -12.72
N THR A 296 2.69 13.66 -12.84
CA THR A 296 1.89 13.22 -11.68
C THR A 296 2.53 12.01 -11.00
N LEU A 297 3.12 11.10 -11.77
CA LEU A 297 3.90 9.98 -11.24
C LEU A 297 5.05 10.46 -10.35
N ARG A 298 5.85 11.45 -10.79
CA ARG A 298 6.94 12.02 -9.98
C ARG A 298 6.45 12.70 -8.70
N THR A 299 5.25 13.28 -8.74
CA THR A 299 4.70 14.04 -7.61
C THR A 299 4.13 13.12 -6.55
N GLY A 300 3.40 12.07 -6.93
CA GLY A 300 2.64 11.26 -5.97
C GLY A 300 2.54 9.77 -6.28
N GLY A 301 3.23 9.26 -7.31
CA GLY A 301 3.17 7.84 -7.65
C GLY A 301 1.88 7.40 -8.35
N PHE A 302 1.03 8.33 -8.80
CA PHE A 302 -0.22 8.06 -9.51
C PHE A 302 -0.28 8.84 -10.82
N TYR A 303 -1.07 8.38 -11.79
CA TYR A 303 -1.17 9.04 -13.09
C TYR A 303 -2.43 8.61 -13.86
N THR A 304 -2.75 9.34 -14.93
CA THR A 304 -3.77 8.93 -15.91
C THR A 304 -3.22 8.99 -17.32
N VAL A 305 -3.75 8.16 -18.22
CA VAL A 305 -3.32 8.07 -19.62
C VAL A 305 -4.48 7.60 -20.50
N GLN A 306 -4.60 8.16 -21.70
CA GLN A 306 -5.52 7.63 -22.70
C GLN A 306 -4.92 6.36 -23.30
N ILE A 307 -5.61 5.24 -23.16
CA ILE A 307 -5.09 3.92 -23.59
C ILE A 307 -5.84 3.38 -24.81
N GLY A 308 -6.88 4.05 -25.27
CA GLY A 308 -7.62 3.70 -26.48
C GLY A 308 -8.65 4.78 -26.83
N PRO A 309 -9.32 4.67 -28.00
CA PRO A 309 -10.46 5.52 -28.32
C PRO A 309 -11.50 5.40 -27.20
N LYS A 310 -11.87 6.52 -26.58
CA LYS A 310 -12.87 6.55 -25.48
C LYS A 310 -12.51 5.71 -24.24
N LEU A 311 -11.26 5.26 -24.08
CA LEU A 311 -10.80 4.56 -22.89
C LEU A 311 -9.62 5.26 -22.22
N ARG A 312 -9.83 5.68 -20.98
CA ARG A 312 -8.83 6.25 -20.08
C ARG A 312 -8.45 5.25 -18.99
N LEU A 313 -7.17 5.19 -18.66
CA LEU A 313 -6.67 4.48 -17.50
C LEU A 313 -6.33 5.46 -16.38
N VAL A 314 -6.62 5.09 -15.15
CA VAL A 314 -6.18 5.78 -13.94
C VAL A 314 -5.40 4.79 -13.09
N SER A 315 -4.13 5.08 -12.83
CA SER A 315 -3.28 4.32 -11.91
C SER A 315 -3.18 5.08 -10.60
N LEU A 316 -3.68 4.48 -9.52
CA LEU A 316 -3.71 5.05 -8.18
C LEU A 316 -2.54 4.53 -7.35
N ASN A 317 -1.97 5.41 -6.53
CA ASN A 317 -1.06 5.04 -5.46
C ASN A 317 -1.85 4.75 -4.20
N MET A 318 -2.13 3.47 -3.98
CA MET A 318 -2.97 3.02 -2.85
C MET A 318 -2.24 3.11 -1.50
N ASN A 319 -0.94 3.38 -1.47
CA ASN A 319 -0.21 3.60 -0.22
C ASN A 319 -0.69 4.85 0.55
N PHE A 320 -1.37 5.78 -0.12
CA PHE A 320 -2.02 6.92 0.52
C PHE A 320 -3.34 6.57 1.21
N CYS A 321 -3.80 5.34 1.09
CA CYS A 321 -4.94 4.81 1.85
C CYS A 321 -4.53 3.75 2.88
N ALA A 322 -3.29 3.25 2.84
CA ALA A 322 -2.84 2.09 3.62
C ALA A 322 -2.85 2.36 5.13
N LEU A 323 -3.28 1.36 5.91
CA LEU A 323 -3.21 1.41 7.37
C LEU A 323 -1.75 1.37 7.88
N GLU A 324 -0.89 0.74 7.09
CA GLU A 324 0.52 0.49 7.37
C GLU A 324 1.42 1.70 7.11
N ASN A 325 0.93 2.68 6.32
CA ASN A 325 1.69 3.88 6.01
C ASN A 325 1.65 4.86 7.19
N PHE A 326 2.64 4.74 8.07
CA PHE A 326 2.75 5.51 9.29
C PHE A 326 2.92 7.03 9.06
N TRP A 327 3.32 7.47 7.85
CA TRP A 327 3.39 8.90 7.52
C TRP A 327 2.02 9.58 7.48
N LEU A 328 0.95 8.82 7.29
CA LEU A 328 -0.42 9.34 7.29
C LEU A 328 -0.85 9.85 8.67
N LEU A 329 -0.14 9.48 9.75
CA LEU A 329 -0.33 10.07 11.07
C LEU A 329 -0.17 11.60 11.06
N ILE A 330 0.65 12.14 10.15
CA ILE A 330 0.84 13.60 10.01
C ILE A 330 -0.43 14.26 9.47
N ASN A 331 -1.04 13.69 8.44
CA ASN A 331 -2.30 14.14 7.87
C ASN A 331 -2.95 13.02 7.04
N TYR A 332 -4.13 12.58 7.49
CA TYR A 332 -4.93 11.54 6.82
C TYR A 332 -5.80 12.08 5.68
N THR A 333 -5.95 13.40 5.56
CA THR A 333 -6.91 14.03 4.67
C THR A 333 -6.39 14.05 3.24
N ASP A 334 -7.00 13.22 2.38
CA ASP A 334 -6.70 13.07 0.96
C ASP A 334 -5.21 13.27 0.62
N PRO A 335 -4.29 12.39 1.06
CA PRO A 335 -2.87 12.60 0.86
C PRO A 335 -2.56 12.75 -0.64
N ALA A 336 -1.71 13.73 -0.95
CA ALA A 336 -1.40 14.18 -2.31
C ALA A 336 -2.61 14.74 -3.13
N GLY A 337 -3.78 14.93 -2.52
CA GLY A 337 -5.00 15.34 -3.22
C GLY A 337 -5.50 14.29 -4.21
N GLN A 338 -5.16 13.02 -4.00
CA GLN A 338 -5.36 11.95 -4.98
C GLN A 338 -6.83 11.68 -5.29
N LEU A 339 -7.72 11.64 -4.28
CA LEU A 339 -9.15 11.43 -4.51
C LEU A 339 -9.80 12.65 -5.14
N LYS A 340 -9.39 13.87 -4.75
CA LYS A 340 -9.84 15.08 -5.45
C LYS A 340 -9.42 15.08 -6.91
N TRP A 341 -8.18 14.70 -7.20
CA TRP A 341 -7.67 14.54 -8.56
C TRP A 341 -8.44 13.46 -9.33
N LEU A 342 -8.72 12.30 -8.72
CA LEU A 342 -9.52 11.23 -9.31
C LEU A 342 -10.91 11.73 -9.71
N VAL A 343 -11.58 12.50 -8.84
CA VAL A 343 -12.88 13.11 -9.14
C VAL A 343 -12.81 14.00 -10.38
N ASP A 344 -11.76 14.81 -10.51
CA ASP A 344 -11.59 15.68 -11.69
C ASP A 344 -11.39 14.87 -12.96
N ILE A 345 -10.59 13.80 -12.91
CA ILE A 345 -10.36 12.91 -14.05
C ILE A 345 -11.64 12.17 -14.47
N LEU A 346 -12.40 11.65 -13.52
CA LEU A 346 -13.66 10.95 -13.77
C LEU A 346 -14.73 11.91 -14.30
N GLN A 347 -14.79 13.13 -13.78
CA GLN A 347 -15.72 14.14 -14.26
C GLN A 347 -15.41 14.54 -15.70
N GLU A 348 -14.12 14.68 -16.04
CA GLU A 348 -13.71 14.98 -17.41
C GLU A 348 -14.01 13.81 -18.36
N ALA A 349 -13.77 12.57 -17.92
CA ALA A 349 -14.13 11.39 -18.71
C ALA A 349 -15.66 11.33 -18.96
N GLU A 350 -16.48 11.59 -17.94
CA GLU A 350 -17.94 11.67 -18.09
C GLU A 350 -18.37 12.78 -19.07
N ASN A 351 -17.70 13.95 -19.04
CA ASN A 351 -17.99 15.05 -19.97
C ASN A 351 -17.65 14.67 -21.43
N GLN A 352 -16.57 13.92 -21.62
CA GLN A 352 -16.12 13.46 -22.93
C GLN A 352 -16.86 12.20 -23.41
N GLY A 353 -17.60 11.52 -22.53
CA GLY A 353 -18.20 10.21 -22.82
C GLY A 353 -17.18 9.08 -22.88
N ASP A 354 -16.03 9.25 -22.24
CA ASP A 354 -14.98 8.26 -22.11
C ASP A 354 -15.32 7.28 -20.98
N LYS A 355 -14.84 6.04 -21.11
CA LYS A 355 -14.83 5.02 -20.06
C LYS A 355 -13.50 5.02 -19.33
N VAL A 356 -13.53 4.54 -18.09
CA VAL A 356 -12.37 4.57 -17.20
C VAL A 356 -12.10 3.19 -16.61
N HIS A 357 -10.85 2.76 -16.76
CA HIS A 357 -10.27 1.68 -15.96
C HIS A 357 -9.46 2.27 -14.81
N ILE A 358 -9.64 1.73 -13.61
CA ILE A 358 -8.83 2.06 -12.44
C ILE A 358 -7.95 0.86 -12.12
N ILE A 359 -6.64 1.11 -12.00
CA ILE A 359 -5.69 0.13 -11.47
C ILE A 359 -5.07 0.69 -10.19
N GLY A 360 -4.81 -0.19 -9.23
CA GLY A 360 -4.11 0.13 -7.99
C GLY A 360 -3.57 -1.13 -7.35
N HIS A 361 -2.80 -1.00 -6.28
CA HIS A 361 -2.23 -2.15 -5.60
C HIS A 361 -3.18 -2.71 -4.52
N ILE A 362 -3.29 -2.01 -3.37
CA ILE A 362 -4.14 -2.38 -2.24
C ILE A 362 -5.62 -2.20 -2.63
N PRO A 363 -6.48 -3.23 -2.48
CA PRO A 363 -7.89 -3.09 -2.80
C PRO A 363 -8.61 -2.13 -1.83
N PRO A 364 -9.62 -1.36 -2.30
CA PRO A 364 -10.25 -0.30 -1.51
C PRO A 364 -10.89 -0.74 -0.18
N GLY A 365 -11.30 -2.01 -0.06
CA GLY A 365 -11.84 -2.57 1.19
C GLY A 365 -10.82 -2.65 2.33
N LEU A 366 -9.52 -2.62 2.04
CA LEU A 366 -8.43 -2.66 3.03
C LEU A 366 -7.89 -1.27 3.41
N CYS A 367 -8.37 -0.21 2.75
CA CYS A 367 -7.95 1.15 3.02
C CYS A 367 -8.48 1.69 4.37
N LEU A 368 -7.83 2.76 4.87
CA LEU A 368 -8.33 3.62 5.94
C LEU A 368 -9.79 4.01 5.71
N LYS A 369 -10.60 3.90 6.77
CA LYS A 369 -12.06 4.10 6.74
C LYS A 369 -12.48 5.31 5.90
N SER A 370 -12.02 6.53 6.24
CA SER A 370 -12.49 7.75 5.57
C SER A 370 -12.05 7.77 4.10
N TRP A 371 -10.86 7.25 3.76
CA TRP A 371 -10.42 7.12 2.38
C TRP A 371 -11.30 6.13 1.60
N SER A 372 -11.53 4.95 2.16
CA SER A 372 -12.37 3.89 1.57
C SER A 372 -13.81 4.37 1.34
N TRP A 373 -14.41 5.07 2.30
CA TRP A 373 -15.75 5.65 2.16
C TRP A 373 -15.83 6.71 1.06
N ASN A 374 -14.82 7.60 0.96
CA ASN A 374 -14.78 8.58 -0.13
C ASN A 374 -14.59 7.91 -1.49
N TYR A 375 -13.71 6.92 -1.61
CA TYR A 375 -13.54 6.14 -2.83
C TYR A 375 -14.85 5.43 -3.23
N TYR A 376 -15.52 4.78 -2.28
CA TYR A 376 -16.80 4.10 -2.49
C TYR A 376 -17.88 5.05 -3.01
N ARG A 377 -17.95 6.27 -2.46
CA ARG A 377 -18.85 7.34 -2.91
C ARG A 377 -18.49 7.88 -4.31
N ILE A 378 -17.20 7.98 -4.63
CA ILE A 378 -16.72 8.35 -5.97
C ILE A 378 -17.13 7.28 -7.00
N VAL A 379 -16.90 6.00 -6.71
CA VAL A 379 -17.33 4.88 -7.57
C VAL A 379 -18.85 4.94 -7.80
N ASN A 380 -19.61 5.16 -6.74
CA ASN A 380 -21.06 5.34 -6.82
C ASN A 380 -21.48 6.50 -7.72
N ARG A 381 -20.81 7.66 -7.63
CA ARG A 381 -21.12 8.83 -8.48
C ARG A 381 -20.83 8.57 -9.95
N TYR A 382 -19.78 7.82 -10.25
CA TYR A 382 -19.28 7.60 -11.61
C TYR A 382 -19.51 6.17 -12.12
N GLU A 383 -20.56 5.48 -11.65
CA GLU A 383 -20.86 4.08 -11.98
C GLU A 383 -21.06 3.82 -13.49
N SER A 384 -21.46 4.83 -14.28
CA SER A 384 -21.60 4.73 -15.73
C SER A 384 -20.31 5.02 -16.51
N THR A 385 -19.30 5.57 -15.84
CA THR A 385 -18.00 5.97 -16.40
C THR A 385 -16.91 4.95 -16.07
N ILE A 386 -16.91 4.40 -14.86
CA ILE A 386 -15.94 3.37 -14.43
C ILE A 386 -16.41 2.00 -14.94
N THR A 387 -15.60 1.37 -15.81
CA THR A 387 -15.96 0.10 -16.48
C THR A 387 -15.05 -1.07 -16.10
N GLY A 388 -13.97 -0.79 -15.38
CA GLY A 388 -13.08 -1.81 -14.83
C GLY A 388 -12.29 -1.29 -13.64
N GLN A 389 -12.14 -2.12 -12.61
CA GLN A 389 -11.32 -1.85 -11.45
C GLN A 389 -10.46 -3.08 -11.15
N PHE A 390 -9.14 -2.91 -11.02
CA PHE A 390 -8.20 -4.01 -10.95
C PHE A 390 -7.12 -3.77 -9.89
N PHE A 391 -7.01 -4.70 -8.94
CA PHE A 391 -6.12 -4.64 -7.78
C PHE A 391 -5.35 -5.94 -7.56
N GLY A 392 -4.38 -5.92 -6.63
CA GLY A 392 -3.55 -7.05 -6.22
C GLY A 392 -3.43 -7.11 -4.69
N HIS A 393 -2.20 -7.19 -4.16
CA HIS A 393 -1.83 -7.07 -2.74
C HIS A 393 -2.24 -8.25 -1.85
N THR A 394 -3.46 -8.79 -2.01
CA THR A 394 -3.94 -9.88 -1.15
C THR A 394 -3.34 -11.23 -1.51
N HIS A 395 -2.67 -11.29 -2.67
CA HIS A 395 -2.05 -12.46 -3.29
C HIS A 395 -3.01 -13.57 -3.70
N VAL A 396 -4.31 -13.42 -3.41
CA VAL A 396 -5.34 -14.42 -3.64
C VAL A 396 -6.31 -14.00 -4.74
N ASP A 397 -7.08 -14.97 -5.22
CA ASP A 397 -8.03 -14.80 -6.32
C ASP A 397 -9.42 -14.46 -5.76
N GLU A 398 -9.77 -13.19 -5.76
CA GLU A 398 -11.02 -12.68 -5.17
C GLU A 398 -11.53 -11.40 -5.86
N PHE A 399 -12.61 -10.82 -5.34
CA PHE A 399 -13.19 -9.60 -5.86
C PHE A 399 -14.00 -8.86 -4.78
N GLU A 400 -14.13 -7.54 -4.94
CA GLU A 400 -14.97 -6.69 -4.11
C GLU A 400 -16.15 -6.14 -4.92
N ILE A 401 -17.37 -6.30 -4.42
CA ILE A 401 -18.58 -5.74 -5.06
C ILE A 401 -18.92 -4.40 -4.39
N PHE A 402 -19.13 -3.37 -5.21
CA PHE A 402 -19.64 -2.08 -4.78
C PHE A 402 -21.15 -2.04 -4.96
N TYR A 403 -21.86 -1.50 -3.98
CA TYR A 403 -23.31 -1.30 -4.01
C TYR A 403 -23.67 0.18 -4.00
N ASP A 404 -24.93 0.48 -4.31
CA ASP A 404 -25.47 1.83 -4.23
C ASP A 404 -25.35 2.40 -2.81
N GLU A 405 -24.92 3.65 -2.67
CA GLU A 405 -24.71 4.29 -1.35
C GLU A 405 -26.00 4.43 -0.52
N GLU A 406 -27.15 4.56 -1.18
CA GLU A 406 -28.43 4.85 -0.52
C GLU A 406 -29.01 3.65 0.22
N THR A 407 -28.94 2.45 -0.37
CA THR A 407 -29.59 1.24 0.16
C THR A 407 -28.64 0.06 0.35
N LEU A 408 -27.46 0.08 -0.28
CA LEU A 408 -26.49 -1.01 -0.30
C LEU A 408 -27.09 -2.33 -0.82
N THR A 409 -27.97 -2.27 -1.83
CA THR A 409 -28.67 -3.46 -2.37
C THR A 409 -28.41 -3.72 -3.85
N ARG A 410 -28.18 -2.69 -4.65
CA ARG A 410 -27.93 -2.78 -6.08
C ARG A 410 -26.42 -2.73 -6.34
N PRO A 411 -25.83 -3.77 -6.95
CA PRO A 411 -24.42 -3.72 -7.34
C PRO A 411 -24.22 -2.65 -8.42
N VAL A 412 -23.18 -1.84 -8.29
CA VAL A 412 -22.84 -0.72 -9.18
C VAL A 412 -21.49 -0.89 -9.86
N SER A 413 -20.58 -1.66 -9.25
CA SER A 413 -19.24 -1.94 -9.79
C SER A 413 -18.62 -3.17 -9.13
N VAL A 414 -17.53 -3.67 -9.72
CA VAL A 414 -16.72 -4.75 -9.18
C VAL A 414 -15.24 -4.40 -9.32
N ALA A 415 -14.48 -4.64 -8.26
CA ALA A 415 -13.03 -4.63 -8.28
C ALA A 415 -12.51 -6.06 -8.30
N PHE A 416 -11.77 -6.41 -9.35
CA PHE A 416 -11.12 -7.71 -9.46
C PHE A 416 -9.77 -7.66 -8.74
N VAL A 417 -9.58 -8.55 -7.76
CA VAL A 417 -8.31 -8.70 -7.04
C VAL A 417 -7.62 -9.93 -7.62
N SER A 418 -6.45 -9.71 -8.25
CA SER A 418 -5.76 -10.79 -8.96
C SER A 418 -4.81 -11.54 -8.01
N PRO A 419 -4.69 -12.87 -8.16
CA PRO A 419 -3.72 -13.63 -7.39
C PRO A 419 -2.29 -13.23 -7.79
N SER A 420 -1.39 -13.49 -6.87
CA SER A 420 0.02 -13.13 -7.01
C SER A 420 0.80 -14.02 -7.98
N VAL A 421 1.85 -13.45 -8.57
CA VAL A 421 2.90 -14.22 -9.23
C VAL A 421 3.78 -14.93 -8.19
N THR A 422 3.97 -14.34 -7.02
CA THR A 422 4.73 -14.97 -5.94
C THR A 422 4.04 -16.20 -5.37
N THR A 423 4.82 -17.02 -4.65
CA THR A 423 4.29 -18.15 -3.87
C THR A 423 3.89 -17.74 -2.46
N PHE A 424 4.18 -16.51 -2.05
CA PHE A 424 4.00 -16.03 -0.69
C PHE A 424 2.50 -15.88 -0.38
N ILE A 425 1.88 -16.60 0.55
CA ILE A 425 2.41 -17.74 1.31
C ILE A 425 1.66 -19.00 0.91
N ASN A 426 2.42 -20.04 0.57
CA ASN A 426 1.90 -21.37 0.27
C ASN A 426 0.90 -21.41 -0.91
N LEU A 427 1.22 -20.67 -1.97
CA LEU A 427 0.44 -20.60 -3.20
C LEU A 427 1.24 -21.10 -4.41
N ASN A 428 0.53 -21.52 -5.46
CA ASN A 428 1.15 -21.65 -6.79
C ASN A 428 1.33 -20.25 -7.39
N PRO A 429 2.45 -19.97 -8.09
CA PRO A 429 2.60 -18.76 -8.90
C PRO A 429 1.45 -18.64 -9.90
N GLY A 430 0.83 -17.47 -9.98
CA GLY A 430 -0.29 -17.23 -10.87
C GLY A 430 -0.22 -15.90 -11.63
N PHE A 431 -0.93 -15.82 -12.74
CA PHE A 431 -1.23 -14.55 -13.41
C PHE A 431 -2.62 -14.60 -14.04
N ARG A 432 -3.16 -13.41 -14.37
CA ARG A 432 -4.52 -13.25 -14.89
C ARG A 432 -4.49 -12.63 -16.29
N VAL A 433 -5.41 -13.04 -17.15
CA VAL A 433 -5.68 -12.38 -18.44
C VAL A 433 -7.15 -12.00 -18.48
N TYR A 434 -7.45 -10.73 -18.77
CA TYR A 434 -8.81 -10.25 -18.93
C TYR A 434 -9.18 -10.20 -20.41
N GLN A 435 -10.40 -10.63 -20.71
CA GLN A 435 -11.08 -10.34 -21.97
C GLN A 435 -11.96 -9.12 -21.76
N ILE A 436 -11.70 -8.05 -22.49
CA ILE A 436 -12.38 -6.76 -22.35
C ILE A 436 -13.09 -6.44 -23.66
N ASP A 437 -14.26 -5.81 -23.57
CA ASP A 437 -14.93 -5.26 -24.73
C ASP A 437 -14.00 -4.30 -25.49
N GLY A 438 -13.71 -4.62 -26.75
CA GLY A 438 -12.55 -4.12 -27.47
C GLY A 438 -12.68 -2.67 -27.96
N ASP A 439 -11.75 -2.25 -28.81
CA ASP A 439 -11.68 -0.87 -29.28
C ASP A 439 -12.60 -0.65 -30.49
N TYR A 440 -13.80 -0.11 -30.24
CA TYR A 440 -14.76 0.33 -31.27
C TYR A 440 -15.68 1.45 -30.72
N PRO A 441 -16.38 2.23 -31.59
CA PRO A 441 -17.02 3.49 -31.17
C PRO A 441 -18.06 3.42 -30.05
N GLU A 442 -18.79 2.31 -29.94
CA GLU A 442 -19.84 2.09 -28.92
C GLU A 442 -19.42 1.05 -27.87
N SER A 443 -18.12 0.82 -27.71
CA SER A 443 -17.60 -0.15 -26.74
C SER A 443 -17.97 0.22 -25.31
N SER A 444 -18.37 -0.79 -24.55
CA SER A 444 -18.56 -0.66 -23.11
C SER A 444 -17.23 -0.59 -22.36
N HIS A 445 -16.15 -1.11 -22.96
CA HIS A 445 -14.87 -1.36 -22.29
C HIS A 445 -15.02 -2.10 -20.95
N MET A 446 -16.04 -2.95 -20.79
CA MET A 446 -16.21 -3.76 -19.59
C MET A 446 -15.44 -5.08 -19.71
N VAL A 447 -15.10 -5.65 -18.56
CA VAL A 447 -14.59 -7.02 -18.49
C VAL A 447 -15.71 -7.98 -18.92
N LEU A 448 -15.43 -8.80 -19.94
CA LEU A 448 -16.34 -9.82 -20.47
C LEU A 448 -16.09 -11.18 -19.81
N ASP A 449 -14.81 -11.51 -19.61
CA ASP A 449 -14.37 -12.74 -18.98
C ASP A 449 -12.93 -12.58 -18.45
N HIS A 450 -12.44 -13.53 -17.67
CA HIS A 450 -11.04 -13.61 -17.27
C HIS A 450 -10.54 -15.04 -17.16
N GLU A 451 -9.26 -15.22 -17.49
CA GLU A 451 -8.53 -16.48 -17.40
C GLU A 451 -7.47 -16.37 -16.31
N LYS A 452 -7.32 -17.42 -15.50
CA LYS A 452 -6.19 -17.56 -14.56
C LYS A 452 -5.27 -18.66 -15.06
N HIS A 453 -3.97 -18.37 -15.05
CA HIS A 453 -2.92 -19.34 -15.32
C HIS A 453 -2.09 -19.52 -14.06
N ILE A 454 -1.70 -20.76 -13.78
CA ILE A 454 -0.84 -21.10 -12.64
C ILE A 454 0.33 -21.96 -13.08
N LEU A 455 1.43 -21.92 -12.33
CA LEU A 455 2.48 -22.92 -12.38
C LEU A 455 2.25 -23.94 -11.25
N ASN A 456 1.91 -25.18 -11.58
CA ASN A 456 1.84 -26.24 -10.58
C ASN A 456 3.25 -26.59 -10.09
N LEU A 457 3.61 -26.08 -8.90
CA LEU A 457 4.95 -26.28 -8.33
C LEU A 457 5.27 -27.74 -8.07
N THR A 458 4.27 -28.56 -7.72
CA THR A 458 4.48 -30.01 -7.48
C THR A 458 5.01 -30.69 -8.74
N GLU A 459 4.38 -30.44 -9.88
CA GLU A 459 4.78 -31.01 -11.16
C GLU A 459 6.08 -30.40 -11.68
N ALA A 460 6.22 -29.06 -11.61
CA ALA A 460 7.39 -28.35 -12.11
C ALA A 460 8.67 -28.76 -11.37
N ASN A 461 8.61 -28.84 -10.04
CA ASN A 461 9.75 -29.22 -9.22
C ASN A 461 10.08 -30.72 -9.35
N THR A 462 9.08 -31.59 -9.56
CA THR A 462 9.35 -33.01 -9.82
C THR A 462 10.10 -33.20 -11.14
N LYS A 463 9.65 -32.54 -12.22
CA LYS A 463 10.34 -32.61 -13.53
C LYS A 463 11.76 -32.07 -13.48
N ALA A 464 12.01 -30.98 -12.74
CA ALA A 464 13.35 -30.43 -12.58
C ALA A 464 14.32 -31.36 -11.85
N LEU A 465 13.82 -32.27 -11.01
CA LEU A 465 14.63 -33.32 -10.37
C LEU A 465 14.91 -34.49 -11.33
N GLU A 466 14.03 -34.75 -12.29
CA GLU A 466 14.16 -35.83 -13.27
C GLU A 466 15.03 -35.45 -14.47
N ASP A 467 15.03 -34.18 -14.90
CA ASP A 467 15.87 -33.65 -15.99
C ASP A 467 16.48 -32.28 -15.59
N PRO A 468 17.71 -32.25 -15.04
CA PRO A 468 18.33 -31.03 -14.53
C PRO A 468 18.87 -30.06 -15.59
N GLN A 469 18.71 -30.33 -16.89
CA GLN A 469 19.37 -29.60 -17.99
C GLN A 469 18.66 -28.33 -18.46
#